data_AF-A0A1M7NUS6-F1
#
_entry.id   AF-A0A1M7NUS6-F1
#
_cell.length_a   1.000
_cell.length_b   1.000
_cell.length_c   1.000
_cell.angle_alpha   90.00
_cell.angle_beta   90.00
_cell.angle_gamma   90.00
#
_symmetry.space_group_name_H-M   'P 1'
#
loop_
_entity.id
_entity.type
_entity.pdbx_description
1 polymer ?
#
loop_
_entity_poly.entity_id
_entity_poly.type
_entity_poly.pdbx_seq_one_letter_code
_entity_poly.pdbx_strand_id
1 'polypeptide(L)'
;MNEPVIQIAQGLAIPFLGTVLGAACVFFMRKQMSQNLKRGLLSFAAGVMVAASVWSLLLPAISASESMGKLAFIPATVGFWAVILDILQVQKLYNIQLINEMESAE
;
A
#
# COMPACT_ATOMS: atom_id res chain seq x y z
N MET A 1 -16.93 0.37 25.86
CA MET A 1 -15.81 0.47 24.90
C MET A 1 -16.21 1.50 23.87
N ASN A 2 -15.35 2.50 23.61
CA ASN A 2 -15.69 3.68 22.82
C ASN A 2 -16.26 3.26 21.45
N GLU A 3 -17.51 3.64 21.17
CA GLU A 3 -18.20 3.45 19.87
C GLU A 3 -17.29 3.55 18.62
N PRO A 4 -16.36 4.52 18.49
CA PRO A 4 -15.47 4.60 17.32
C PRO A 4 -14.45 3.47 17.20
N VAL A 5 -14.00 2.86 18.30
CA VAL A 5 -12.96 1.81 18.28
C VAL A 5 -13.52 0.52 17.67
N ILE A 6 -14.78 0.20 17.94
CA ILE A 6 -15.45 -0.99 17.40
C ILE A 6 -15.62 -0.85 15.88
N GLN A 7 -15.95 0.34 15.38
CA GLN A 7 -16.09 0.59 13.94
C GLN A 7 -14.75 0.46 13.19
N ILE A 8 -13.67 1.00 13.74
CA ILE A 8 -12.33 0.87 13.16
C ILE A 8 -11.89 -0.61 13.15
N ALA A 9 -12.16 -1.33 14.24
CA ALA A 9 -11.85 -2.76 14.33
C ALA A 9 -12.59 -3.57 13.26
N GLN A 10 -13.88 -3.29 13.02
CA GLN A 10 -14.66 -3.90 11.95
C GLN A 10 -14.13 -3.53 10.56
N GLY A 11 -13.76 -2.26 10.36
CA GLY A 11 -13.16 -1.78 9.11
C GLY A 11 -11.82 -2.45 8.79
N LEU A 12 -11.00 -2.73 9.80
CA LEU A 12 -9.72 -3.43 9.66
C LEU A 12 -9.90 -4.95 9.48
N ALA A 13 -10.94 -5.52 10.08
CA ALA A 13 -11.23 -6.95 9.99
C ALA A 13 -11.47 -7.40 8.54
N ILE A 14 -12.07 -6.55 7.70
CA ILE A 14 -12.37 -6.89 6.29
C ILE A 14 -11.10 -7.15 5.46
N PRO A 15 -10.14 -6.20 5.31
CA PRO A 15 -8.90 -6.45 4.57
C PRO A 15 -8.03 -7.52 5.24
N PHE A 16 -8.08 -7.63 6.57
CA PHE A 16 -7.40 -8.70 7.30
C PHE A 16 -7.93 -10.09 6.92
N LEU A 17 -9.25 -10.28 6.93
CA LEU A 17 -9.90 -11.51 6.48
C LEU A 17 -9.60 -11.79 5.00
N GLY A 18 -9.60 -10.76 4.15
CA GLY A 18 -9.19 -10.89 2.75
C GLY A 18 -7.77 -11.44 2.60
N THR A 19 -6.84 -11.00 3.43
CA THR A 19 -5.44 -11.48 3.43
C THR A 19 -5.34 -12.93 3.92
N VAL A 20 -6.06 -13.27 4.99
CA VAL A 20 -6.11 -14.65 5.53
C VAL A 20 -6.71 -15.61 4.51
N LEU A 21 -7.82 -15.24 3.88
CA LEU A 21 -8.46 -16.05 2.84
C LEU A 21 -7.57 -16.20 1.60
N GLY A 22 -6.90 -15.13 1.18
CA GLY A 22 -5.93 -15.15 0.08
C GLY A 22 -4.76 -16.10 0.37
N ALA A 23 -4.19 -16.04 1.58
CA ALA A 23 -3.13 -16.94 2.01
C ALA A 23 -3.62 -18.40 2.14
N ALA A 24 -4.84 -18.62 2.64
CA ALA A 24 -5.46 -19.95 2.74
C ALA A 24 -5.64 -20.61 1.37
N CYS A 25 -6.00 -19.83 0.34
CA CYS A 25 -6.15 -20.30 -1.03
C CYS A 25 -4.84 -20.90 -1.61
N VAL A 26 -3.68 -20.38 -1.20
CA VAL A 26 -2.37 -20.90 -1.62
C VAL A 26 -2.15 -22.35 -1.17
N PHE A 27 -2.67 -22.76 -0.01
CA PHE A 27 -2.56 -24.16 0.47
C PHE A 27 -3.36 -25.15 -0.38
N PHE A 28 -4.44 -24.68 -1.01
CA PHE A 28 -5.22 -25.49 -1.95
C PHE A 28 -4.52 -25.61 -3.31
N MET A 29 -3.76 -24.58 -3.70
CA MET A 29 -2.90 -24.57 -4.88
C MET A 29 -1.61 -25.37 -4.66
N ARG A 30 -1.73 -26.71 -4.67
CA ARG A 30 -0.61 -27.67 -4.46
C ARG A 30 0.46 -27.71 -5.57
N LYS A 31 0.31 -26.93 -6.65
CA LYS A 31 1.29 -26.81 -7.73
C LYS A 31 1.85 -25.40 -7.76
N GLN A 32 3.12 -25.25 -8.15
CA GLN A 32 3.73 -23.94 -8.37
C GLN A 32 2.79 -23.04 -9.19
N MET A 33 2.43 -21.89 -8.61
CA MET A 33 1.53 -20.93 -9.24
C MET A 33 2.12 -20.56 -10.61
N SER A 34 1.32 -20.68 -11.68
CA SER A 34 1.81 -20.32 -13.01
C SER A 34 2.20 -18.84 -13.02
N GLN A 35 3.32 -18.53 -13.67
CA GLN A 35 3.86 -17.17 -13.67
C GLN A 35 2.85 -16.14 -14.22
N ASN A 36 1.96 -16.56 -15.11
CA ASN A 36 0.88 -15.74 -15.65
C ASN A 36 -0.18 -15.39 -14.59
N LEU A 37 -0.58 -16.36 -13.76
CA LEU A 37 -1.53 -16.12 -12.67
C LEU A 37 -0.93 -15.18 -11.62
N LYS A 38 0.33 -15.40 -11.24
CA LYS A 38 1.04 -14.52 -10.29
C LYS A 38 1.09 -13.08 -10.80
N ARG A 39 1.45 -12.88 -12.07
CA ARG A 39 1.49 -11.56 -12.71
C ARG A 39 0.10 -10.91 -12.74
N GLY A 40 -0.95 -11.66 -13.06
CA GLY A 40 -2.33 -11.17 -13.06
C GLY A 40 -2.83 -10.75 -11.68
N LEU A 41 -2.53 -11.53 -10.63
CA LEU A 41 -2.88 -11.18 -9.26
C LEU A 41 -2.09 -9.97 -8.75
N LEU A 42 -0.81 -9.86 -9.10
CA LEU A 42 0.01 -8.68 -8.78
C LEU A 42 -0.50 -7.42 -9.47
N SER A 43 -0.88 -7.50 -10.76
CA SER A 43 -1.44 -6.35 -11.48
C SER A 43 -2.81 -5.97 -10.94
N PHE A 44 -3.63 -6.94 -10.53
CA PHE A 44 -4.90 -6.67 -9.87
C PHE A 44 -4.70 -5.93 -8.54
N ALA A 45 -3.81 -6.43 -7.67
CA ALA A 45 -3.51 -5.80 -6.39
C ALA A 45 -2.95 -4.37 -6.58
N ALA A 46 -2.05 -4.18 -7.55
CA ALA A 46 -1.55 -2.86 -7.91
C ALA A 46 -2.68 -1.92 -8.37
N GLY A 47 -3.59 -2.41 -9.22
CA GLY A 47 -4.74 -1.62 -9.71
C GLY A 47 -5.68 -1.16 -8.58
N VAL A 48 -6.07 -2.06 -7.66
CA VAL A 48 -6.93 -1.73 -6.52
C VAL A 48 -6.26 -0.67 -5.63
N MET A 49 -4.96 -0.78 -5.38
CA MET A 49 -4.26 0.16 -4.51
C MET A 49 -4.12 1.55 -5.15
N VAL A 50 -3.89 1.61 -6.46
CA VAL A 50 -3.88 2.88 -7.21
C VAL A 50 -5.25 3.54 -7.20
N ALA A 51 -6.32 2.77 -7.41
CA ALA A 51 -7.70 3.28 -7.36
C ALA A 51 -8.03 3.88 -5.98
N ALA A 52 -7.82 3.12 -4.91
CA ALA A 52 -8.06 3.59 -3.53
C ALA A 52 -7.27 4.88 -3.23
N SER A 53 -6.04 5.00 -3.74
CA SER A 53 -5.22 6.20 -3.57
C SER A 53 -5.83 7.45 -4.24
N VAL A 54 -6.47 7.31 -5.41
CA VAL A 54 -7.09 8.46 -6.12
C VAL A 54 -8.42 8.86 -5.48
N TRP A 55 -9.31 7.88 -5.24
CA TRP A 55 -10.66 8.15 -4.76
C TRP A 55 -10.77 8.36 -3.26
N SER A 56 -10.07 7.55 -2.47
CA SER A 56 -10.20 7.58 -1.01
C SER A 56 -9.17 8.48 -0.32
N LEU A 57 -8.09 8.87 -1.00
CA LEU A 57 -7.03 9.72 -0.45
C LEU A 57 -6.91 11.04 -1.20
N LEU A 58 -6.62 11.04 -2.51
CA LEU A 58 -6.30 12.26 -3.26
C LEU A 58 -7.47 13.23 -3.37
N LEU A 59 -8.64 12.75 -3.83
CA LEU A 59 -9.86 13.55 -3.95
C LEU A 59 -10.29 14.19 -2.62
N PRO A 60 -10.47 13.43 -1.52
CA PRO A 60 -10.83 14.02 -0.23
C PRO A 60 -9.74 14.95 0.34
N ALA A 61 -8.44 14.72 0.05
CA ALA A 61 -7.38 15.64 0.47
C ALA A 61 -7.48 17.01 -0.23
N ILE A 62 -7.85 17.02 -1.51
CA ILE A 62 -8.07 18.27 -2.27
C ILE A 62 -9.32 18.99 -1.74
N SER A 63 -10.43 18.27 -1.52
CA SER A 63 -11.65 18.85 -0.95
C SER A 63 -11.46 19.38 0.48
N ALA A 64 -10.64 18.71 1.30
CA ALA A 64 -10.30 19.20 2.64
C ALA A 64 -9.50 20.53 2.60
N SER A 65 -8.83 20.81 1.48
CA SER A 65 -7.99 21.99 1.26
C SER A 65 -8.66 23.06 0.40
N GLU A 66 -9.98 22.94 0.18
CA GLU A 66 -10.77 23.84 -0.69
C GLU A 66 -10.71 25.32 -0.23
N SER A 67 -10.43 25.56 1.05
CA SER A 67 -10.19 26.90 1.62
C SER A 67 -8.98 27.62 0.99
N MET A 68 -8.05 26.91 0.36
CA MET A 68 -6.90 27.47 -0.37
C MET A 68 -7.20 27.78 -1.85
N GLY A 69 -8.45 27.63 -2.30
CA GLY A 69 -8.88 27.93 -3.67
C GLY A 69 -8.10 27.15 -4.72
N LYS A 70 -7.50 27.86 -5.70
CA LYS A 70 -6.68 27.23 -6.76
C LYS A 70 -5.44 26.49 -6.25
N LEU A 71 -5.01 26.70 -5.00
CA LEU A 71 -3.84 26.07 -4.41
C LEU A 71 -4.17 24.80 -3.60
N ALA A 72 -5.42 24.34 -3.59
CA ALA A 72 -5.87 23.15 -2.87
C ALA A 72 -5.12 21.84 -3.28
N PHE A 73 -4.46 21.83 -4.44
CA PHE A 73 -3.66 20.69 -4.89
C PHE A 73 -2.28 20.61 -4.24
N ILE A 74 -1.76 21.70 -3.66
CA ILE A 74 -0.43 21.74 -3.04
C ILE A 74 -0.29 20.72 -1.90
N PRO A 75 -1.19 20.66 -0.90
CA PRO A 75 -1.06 19.68 0.18
C PRO A 75 -1.15 18.23 -0.33
N ALA A 76 -1.98 17.96 -1.34
CA ALA A 76 -2.07 16.63 -1.96
C ALA A 76 -0.78 16.24 -2.71
N THR A 77 -0.18 17.16 -3.48
CA THR A 77 1.06 16.89 -4.21
C THR A 77 2.27 16.78 -3.29
N VAL A 78 2.38 17.64 -2.27
CA VAL A 78 3.45 17.56 -1.27
C VAL A 78 3.36 16.26 -0.48
N GLY A 79 2.15 15.86 -0.06
CA GLY A 79 1.93 14.57 0.62
C GLY A 79 2.32 13.39 -0.26
N PHE A 80 1.90 13.39 -1.54
CA PHE A 80 2.27 12.33 -2.48
C PHE A 80 3.80 12.24 -2.70
N TRP A 81 4.47 13.38 -2.87
CA TRP A 81 5.94 13.42 -2.99
C TRP A 81 6.65 12.97 -1.71
N ALA A 82 6.17 13.37 -0.54
CA ALA A 82 6.72 12.94 0.74
C ALA A 82 6.68 11.41 0.88
N VAL A 83 5.56 10.78 0.50
CA VAL A 83 5.43 9.30 0.50
C VAL A 83 6.43 8.65 -0.48
N ILE A 84 6.59 9.18 -1.69
CA ILE A 84 7.55 8.64 -2.65
C ILE A 84 8.99 8.72 -2.12
N LEU A 85 9.35 9.87 -1.54
CA LEU A 85 10.68 10.07 -0.97
C LEU A 85 10.93 9.10 0.20
N ASP A 86 9.95 8.89 1.07
CA ASP A 86 10.05 7.95 2.19
C ASP A 86 10.28 6.51 1.70
N ILE A 87 9.50 6.06 0.73
CA ILE A 87 9.68 4.72 0.13
C ILE A 87 11.08 4.58 -0.49
N LEU A 88 11.55 5.59 -1.22
CA LEU A 88 12.88 5.56 -1.85
C LEU A 88 14.02 5.51 -0.82
N GLN A 89 13.89 6.25 0.30
CA GLN A 89 14.87 6.22 1.38
C GLN A 89 14.96 4.84 2.02
N VAL A 90 13.80 4.22 2.32
CA VAL A 90 13.76 2.86 2.88
C VAL A 90 14.38 1.85 1.92
N GLN A 91 14.07 1.93 0.62
CA GLN A 91 14.68 1.04 -0.39
C GLN A 91 16.20 1.20 -0.46
N LYS A 92 16.69 2.45 -0.39
CA LYS A 92 18.14 2.73 -0.40
C LYS A 92 18.83 2.16 0.84
N LEU A 93 18.26 2.35 2.03
CA LEU A 93 18.80 1.82 3.28
C LEU A 93 18.84 0.29 3.26
N TYR A 94 17.75 -0.34 2.83
CA TYR A 94 17.68 -1.79 2.67
C TYR A 94 18.74 -2.32 1.69
N ASN A 95 18.92 -1.65 0.54
CA ASN A 95 19.92 -2.07 -0.45
C ASN A 95 21.36 -1.93 0.06
N ILE A 96 21.68 -0.87 0.82
CA ILE A 96 23.02 -0.70 1.42
C ILE A 96 23.28 -1.79 2.47
N GLN A 97 22.27 -2.12 3.29
CA GLN A 97 22.39 -3.18 4.29
C GLN A 97 22.70 -4.54 3.65
N LEU A 98 21.98 -4.89 2.57
CA LEU A 98 22.22 -6.11 1.79
C LEU A 98 23.67 -6.15 1.28
N ILE A 99 24.14 -5.07 0.65
CA ILE A 99 25.50 -5.03 0.07
C ILE A 99 26.57 -5.23 1.15
N ASN A 100 26.43 -4.59 2.32
CA ASN A 100 27.35 -4.77 3.44
C ASN A 100 27.35 -6.21 3.99
N GLU A 101 26.19 -6.88 3.95
CA GLU A 101 26.08 -8.30 4.34
C GLU A 101 26.79 -9.23 3.34
N MET A 102 26.72 -8.91 2.04
CA MET A 102 27.42 -9.67 0.99
C MET A 102 28.93 -9.46 1.05
N GLU A 103 29.39 -8.25 1.36
CA GLU A 103 30.82 -7.93 1.49
C GLU A 103 31.45 -8.51 2.77
N SER A 104 30.68 -8.64 3.87
CA SER A 104 31.16 -9.30 5.09
C SER A 104 31.19 -10.83 4.99
N ALA A 105 30.62 -11.42 3.93
CA ALA A 105 30.56 -12.86 3.70
C ALA A 105 31.64 -13.38 2.73
N GLU A 106 32.51 -12.50 2.22
CA GLU A 106 33.67 -12.79 1.36
C GLU A 106 34.99 -12.61 2.15
#